data_AF-A0A9P0A3T2-F1
#
_entry.id   AF-A0A9P0A3T2-F1
#
_cell.length_a   1.000
_cell.length_b   1.000
_cell.length_c   1.000
_cell.angle_alpha   90.00
_cell.angle_beta   90.00
_cell.angle_gamma   90.00
#
_symmetry.space_group_name_H-M   'P 1'
#
loop_
_entity.id
_entity.type
_entity.pdbx_description
1 polymer ?
#
loop_
_entity_poly.entity_id
_entity_poly.type
_entity_poly.pdbx_seq_one_letter_code
_entity_poly.pdbx_strand_id
1 'polypeptide(L)'
;MIFIVILCAASVLTDADAKVRRATVSRKAAPKSADQLLSELQVLEKIRRDSLKKAFGNPKYKADPRMMENLSVLSLVDSLFLEYHNYYNAMNKLIRSDEESTAAHQALTTIKSSRERLIKLYKAVTEKGGKLQKPNVSTDNQMNLLETVFGKTLKKNDEIEAELRVEFEKSPFINHMKNMPNLPNESPF
;
A
#
# COMPACT_ATOMS: atom_id res chain seq x y z
N MET A 1 11.71 0.15 5.30
CA MET A 1 12.08 0.19 3.87
C MET A 1 10.94 -0.46 3.10
N ILE A 2 9.84 0.28 2.97
CA ILE A 2 8.66 -0.01 2.13
C ILE A 2 8.42 1.16 1.14
N PHE A 3 9.39 2.07 1.01
CA PHE A 3 9.40 3.26 0.14
C PHE A 3 9.02 3.01 -1.34
N ILE A 4 8.97 1.75 -1.76
CA ILE A 4 8.81 1.32 -3.14
C ILE A 4 7.34 1.16 -3.56
N VAL A 5 6.44 0.95 -2.61
CA VAL A 5 5.01 0.87 -2.91
C VAL A 5 4.38 2.23 -3.17
N ILE A 6 5.00 3.25 -2.58
CA ILE A 6 4.78 4.66 -2.87
C ILE A 6 5.02 4.95 -4.35
N LEU A 7 6.11 4.44 -4.90
CA LEU A 7 6.51 4.73 -6.28
C LEU A 7 5.69 3.98 -7.34
N CYS A 8 5.31 2.71 -7.10
CA CYS A 8 4.49 1.95 -8.06
C CYS A 8 3.03 2.42 -8.15
N ALA A 9 2.42 2.87 -7.06
CA ALA A 9 1.09 3.46 -7.13
C ALA A 9 1.15 4.87 -7.74
N ALA A 10 2.16 5.67 -7.40
CA ALA A 10 2.35 7.01 -7.96
C ALA A 10 2.68 7.00 -9.47
N SER A 11 3.43 6.02 -9.97
CA SER A 11 3.75 5.90 -11.40
C SER A 11 2.55 5.53 -12.26
N VAL A 12 1.59 4.78 -11.70
CA VAL A 12 0.32 4.41 -12.36
C VAL A 12 -0.72 5.54 -12.26
N LEU A 13 -0.63 6.40 -11.23
CA LEU A 13 -1.73 7.30 -10.87
C LEU A 13 -1.46 8.80 -11.00
N THR A 14 -0.21 9.24 -11.20
CA THR A 14 0.05 10.68 -11.09
C THR A 14 1.13 11.21 -12.03
N ASP A 15 0.68 12.12 -12.91
CA ASP A 15 1.37 13.37 -13.26
C ASP A 15 1.32 14.39 -12.07
N ALA A 16 0.77 14.00 -10.92
CA ALA A 16 0.96 14.73 -9.66
C ALA A 16 2.38 14.50 -9.13
N ASP A 17 3.29 15.29 -9.69
CA ASP A 17 4.59 15.63 -9.13
C ASP A 17 5.37 14.47 -8.50
N ALA A 18 6.24 13.91 -9.34
CA ALA A 18 7.55 13.37 -8.94
C ALA A 18 8.42 14.38 -8.14
N LYS A 19 7.85 15.54 -7.74
CA LYS A 19 8.35 16.52 -6.77
C LYS A 19 7.60 16.47 -5.44
N VAL A 20 7.14 15.32 -4.96
CA VAL A 20 7.18 15.12 -3.50
C VAL A 20 8.64 14.85 -3.13
N ARG A 21 9.42 15.94 -3.18
CA ARG A 21 10.60 16.17 -2.36
C ARG A 21 10.37 15.49 -1.03
N ARG A 22 11.43 14.94 -0.43
CA ARG A 22 11.57 14.64 1.01
C ARG A 22 10.89 15.74 1.84
N ALA A 23 9.58 15.68 1.96
CA ALA A 23 8.76 16.71 2.55
C ALA A 23 8.79 16.31 4.00
N THR A 24 9.78 16.89 4.67
CA THR A 24 9.85 17.09 6.12
C THR A 24 8.51 16.73 6.73
N VAL A 25 8.48 15.57 7.40
CA VAL A 25 7.35 15.07 8.18
C VAL A 25 6.79 16.27 8.94
N SER A 26 5.69 16.83 8.45
CA SER A 26 5.11 18.04 9.00
C SER A 26 4.46 17.65 10.31
N ARG A 27 5.27 17.75 11.37
CA ARG A 27 4.94 17.54 12.77
C ARG A 27 3.92 18.59 13.21
N LYS A 28 2.62 18.37 12.95
CA LYS A 28 1.54 19.19 13.54
C LYS A 28 0.16 18.52 13.61
N ALA A 29 0.08 17.20 13.60
CA ALA A 29 -1.06 16.47 14.13
C ALA A 29 -0.62 15.72 15.39
N ALA A 30 -1.48 15.64 16.41
CA ALA A 30 -1.23 14.74 17.53
C ALA A 30 -0.94 13.33 16.97
N PRO A 31 0.06 12.60 17.51
CA PRO A 31 0.38 11.26 17.01
C PRO A 31 -0.89 10.41 17.11
N LYS A 32 -1.39 9.95 15.97
CA LYS A 32 -2.50 9.00 15.91
C LYS A 32 -1.94 7.63 16.25
N SER A 33 -2.66 6.86 17.06
CA SER A 33 -2.26 5.48 17.34
C SER A 33 -2.30 4.65 16.05
N ALA A 34 -1.50 3.59 15.99
CA ALA A 34 -1.52 2.63 14.88
C ALA A 34 -2.94 2.09 14.61
N ASP A 35 -3.75 1.83 15.64
CA ASP A 35 -5.14 1.37 15.48
C ASP A 35 -6.02 2.39 14.76
N GLN A 36 -5.88 3.67 15.09
CA GLN A 36 -6.63 4.72 14.42
C GLN A 36 -6.23 4.82 12.94
N LEU A 37 -4.92 4.76 12.65
CA LEU A 37 -4.42 4.79 11.28
C LEU A 37 -4.89 3.58 10.47
N LEU A 38 -4.91 2.39 11.07
CA LEU A 38 -5.41 1.16 10.45
C LEU A 38 -6.92 1.22 10.17
N SER A 39 -7.70 1.78 11.11
CA SER A 39 -9.13 2.01 10.89
C SER A 39 -9.38 2.99 9.74
N GLU A 40 -8.62 4.09 9.66
CA GLU A 40 -8.68 5.03 8.54
C GLU A 40 -8.28 4.36 7.20
N LEU A 41 -7.28 3.47 7.22
CA LEU A 41 -6.88 2.69 6.05
C LEU A 41 -8.00 1.76 5.58
N GLN A 42 -8.74 1.13 6.49
CA GLN A 42 -9.88 0.25 6.18
C GLN A 42 -11.02 1.03 5.51
N VAL A 43 -11.26 2.29 5.90
CA VAL A 43 -12.23 3.15 5.22
C VAL A 43 -11.80 3.42 3.79
N LEU A 44 -10.51 3.77 3.58
CA LEU A 44 -9.97 3.98 2.24
C LEU A 44 -10.04 2.72 1.38
N GLU A 45 -9.78 1.54 1.96
CA GLU A 45 -9.92 0.24 1.30
C GLU A 45 -11.32 0.04 0.73
N LYS A 46 -12.36 0.24 1.55
CA LYS A 46 -13.74 0.12 1.11
C LYS A 46 -14.04 1.05 -0.07
N ILE A 47 -13.61 2.30 0.02
CA ILE A 47 -13.81 3.29 -1.05
C ILE A 47 -13.07 2.87 -2.33
N ARG A 48 -11.82 2.39 -2.24
CA ARG A 48 -11.06 1.91 -3.42
C ARG A 48 -11.78 0.77 -4.11
N ARG A 49 -12.18 -0.26 -3.35
CA ARG A 49 -12.84 -1.46 -3.89
C ARG A 49 -14.19 -1.14 -4.53
N ASP A 50 -14.98 -0.27 -3.89
CA ASP A 50 -16.25 0.19 -4.46
C ASP A 50 -16.04 1.00 -5.75
N SER A 51 -15.03 1.86 -5.77
CA SER A 51 -14.70 2.69 -6.95
C SER A 51 -14.17 1.85 -8.10
N LEU A 52 -13.30 0.87 -7.83
CA LEU A 52 -12.81 -0.09 -8.82
C LEU A 52 -13.97 -0.91 -9.40
N LYS A 53 -14.85 -1.44 -8.55
CA LYS A 53 -16.03 -2.20 -8.99
C LYS A 53 -16.91 -1.37 -9.92
N LYS A 54 -17.16 -0.10 -9.57
CA LYS A 54 -17.88 0.83 -10.44
C LYS A 54 -17.15 1.05 -11.76
N ALA A 55 -15.82 1.14 -11.76
CA ALA A 55 -15.03 1.40 -12.96
C ALA A 55 -15.08 0.19 -13.91
N PHE A 56 -14.89 -1.02 -13.39
CA PHE A 56 -15.10 -2.23 -14.18
C PHE A 56 -16.53 -2.39 -14.70
N GLY A 57 -17.52 -1.80 -14.01
CA GLY A 57 -18.91 -1.79 -14.46
C GLY A 57 -19.22 -0.80 -15.58
N ASN A 58 -18.35 0.20 -15.82
CA ASN A 58 -18.61 1.30 -16.75
C ASN A 58 -18.52 0.83 -18.21
N PRO A 59 -19.61 0.93 -19.01
CA PRO A 59 -19.61 0.49 -20.40
C PRO A 59 -18.56 1.18 -21.28
N LYS A 60 -18.25 2.46 -21.01
CA LYS A 60 -17.22 3.20 -21.77
C LYS A 60 -15.83 2.62 -21.56
N TYR A 61 -15.51 2.25 -20.31
CA TYR A 61 -14.22 1.66 -19.98
C TYR A 61 -14.10 0.25 -20.53
N LYS A 62 -15.17 -0.55 -20.47
CA LYS A 62 -15.20 -1.90 -21.07
C LYS A 62 -14.93 -1.89 -22.57
N ALA A 63 -15.36 -0.83 -23.26
CA ALA A 63 -15.14 -0.66 -24.70
C ALA A 63 -13.72 -0.19 -25.05
N ASP A 64 -12.93 0.26 -24.06
CA ASP A 64 -11.54 0.70 -24.24
C ASP A 64 -10.57 -0.32 -23.63
N PRO A 65 -9.88 -1.14 -24.44
CA PRO A 65 -8.92 -2.13 -23.97
C PRO A 65 -7.81 -1.53 -23.10
N ARG A 66 -7.34 -0.31 -23.40
CA ARG A 66 -6.28 0.36 -22.62
C ARG A 66 -6.79 0.74 -21.24
N MET A 67 -8.03 1.20 -21.16
CA MET A 67 -8.66 1.50 -19.87
C MET A 67 -8.85 0.22 -19.04
N MET A 68 -9.25 -0.88 -19.66
CA MET A 68 -9.38 -2.17 -18.96
C MET A 68 -8.03 -2.69 -18.45
N GLU A 69 -6.95 -2.49 -19.21
CA GLU A 69 -5.59 -2.80 -18.76
C GLU A 69 -5.17 -1.93 -17.58
N ASN A 70 -5.44 -0.62 -17.61
CA ASN A 70 -5.18 0.29 -16.49
C ASN A 70 -5.94 -0.14 -15.22
N LEU A 71 -7.24 -0.44 -15.33
CA LEU A 71 -8.04 -0.92 -14.20
C LEU A 71 -7.55 -2.27 -13.67
N SER A 72 -7.05 -3.14 -14.54
CA SER A 72 -6.41 -4.41 -14.15
C SER A 72 -5.16 -4.17 -13.30
N VAL A 73 -4.31 -3.21 -13.68
CA VAL A 73 -3.14 -2.83 -12.87
C VAL A 73 -3.56 -2.18 -11.55
N LEU A 74 -4.55 -1.29 -11.55
CA LEU A 74 -5.08 -0.72 -10.31
C LEU A 74 -5.65 -1.78 -9.35
N SER A 75 -6.19 -2.87 -9.88
CA SER A 75 -6.66 -3.99 -9.06
C SER A 75 -5.51 -4.78 -8.42
N LEU A 76 -4.38 -4.89 -9.11
CA LEU A 76 -3.15 -5.46 -8.54
C LEU A 76 -2.55 -4.54 -7.48
N VAL A 77 -2.58 -3.23 -7.71
CA VAL A 77 -2.15 -2.23 -6.70
C VAL A 77 -3.06 -2.28 -5.47
N ASP A 78 -4.38 -2.41 -5.64
CA ASP A 78 -5.30 -2.59 -4.51
C ASP A 78 -5.01 -3.88 -3.75
N SER A 79 -4.76 -4.99 -4.44
CA SER A 79 -4.34 -6.26 -3.81
C SER A 79 -3.06 -6.10 -2.98
N LEU A 80 -2.13 -5.29 -3.47
CA LEU A 80 -0.91 -4.96 -2.76
C LEU A 80 -1.20 -4.11 -1.52
N PHE A 81 -2.09 -3.13 -1.58
CA PHE A 81 -2.54 -2.36 -0.41
C PHE A 81 -3.28 -3.20 0.63
N LEU A 82 -4.08 -4.19 0.21
CA LEU A 82 -4.70 -5.15 1.12
C LEU A 82 -3.65 -5.96 1.88
N GLU A 83 -2.60 -6.40 1.20
CA GLU A 83 -1.52 -7.15 1.84
C GLU A 83 -0.70 -6.27 2.80
N TYR A 84 -0.55 -4.97 2.53
CA TYR A 84 0.01 -4.02 3.52
C TYR A 84 -0.86 -3.88 4.75
N HIS A 85 -2.18 -3.79 4.59
CA HIS A 85 -3.09 -3.73 5.73
C HIS A 85 -2.93 -4.97 6.62
N ASN A 86 -2.86 -6.18 6.02
CA ASN A 86 -2.59 -7.42 6.75
C ASN A 86 -1.24 -7.40 7.48
N TYR A 87 -0.18 -6.98 6.78
CA TYR A 87 1.15 -6.84 7.34
C TYR A 87 1.18 -5.87 8.53
N TYR A 88 0.57 -4.70 8.40
CA TYR A 88 0.54 -3.70 9.47
C TYR A 88 -0.31 -4.13 10.66
N ASN A 89 -1.45 -4.79 10.43
CA ASN A 89 -2.24 -5.39 11.51
C ASN A 89 -1.43 -6.43 12.29
N ALA A 90 -0.67 -7.28 11.58
CA ALA A 90 0.18 -8.28 12.22
C ALA A 90 1.34 -7.63 13.00
N MET A 91 1.98 -6.59 12.46
CA MET A 91 3.01 -5.82 13.16
C MET A 91 2.47 -5.15 14.42
N ASN A 92 1.32 -4.48 14.33
CA ASN A 92 0.65 -3.84 15.46
C ASN A 92 0.28 -4.86 16.55
N LYS A 93 -0.21 -6.04 16.15
CA LYS A 93 -0.49 -7.16 17.08
C LYS A 93 0.79 -7.67 17.74
N LEU A 94 1.87 -7.87 16.97
CA LEU A 94 3.13 -8.40 17.45
C LEU A 94 3.73 -7.51 18.55
N ILE A 95 3.81 -6.19 18.30
CA ILE A 95 4.40 -5.20 19.22
C ILE A 95 3.71 -5.19 20.60
N ARG A 96 2.43 -5.59 20.65
CA ARG A 96 1.59 -5.60 21.85
C ARG A 96 1.40 -6.99 22.45
N SER A 97 2.01 -8.01 21.86
CA SER A 97 1.92 -9.39 22.33
C SER A 97 3.12 -9.73 23.20
N ASP A 98 2.93 -10.62 24.16
CA ASP A 98 4.05 -11.27 24.84
C ASP A 98 4.80 -12.16 23.86
N GLU A 99 6.13 -12.23 23.99
CA GLU A 99 7.01 -12.90 23.00
C GLU A 99 6.68 -14.38 22.82
N GLU A 100 6.43 -15.08 23.91
CA GLU A 100 6.10 -16.51 23.92
C GLU A 100 4.62 -16.79 23.62
N SER A 101 3.81 -15.76 23.38
CA SER A 101 2.37 -15.95 23.16
C SER A 101 2.07 -16.57 21.80
N THR A 102 0.99 -17.35 21.73
CA THR A 102 0.42 -17.83 20.46
C THR A 102 0.10 -16.66 19.52
N ALA A 103 -0.28 -15.51 20.07
CA ALA A 103 -0.58 -14.30 19.31
C ALA A 103 0.66 -13.73 18.59
N ALA A 104 1.82 -13.71 19.25
CA ALA A 104 3.09 -13.29 18.66
C ALA A 104 3.55 -14.25 17.55
N HIS A 105 3.48 -15.56 17.81
CA HIS A 105 3.84 -16.59 16.82
C HIS A 105 2.97 -16.51 15.55
N GLN A 106 1.66 -16.32 15.72
CA GLN A 106 0.75 -16.09 14.60
C GLN A 106 1.08 -14.81 13.85
N ALA A 107 1.34 -13.71 14.57
CA ALA A 107 1.69 -12.44 13.96
C ALA A 107 3.00 -12.52 13.14
N LEU A 108 4.03 -13.17 13.67
CA LEU A 108 5.29 -13.44 12.94
C LEU A 108 5.06 -14.27 11.68
N THR A 109 4.21 -15.29 11.77
CA THR A 109 3.84 -16.13 10.61
C THR A 109 3.12 -15.31 9.54
N THR A 110 2.15 -14.48 9.94
CA THR A 110 1.46 -13.56 9.04
C THR A 110 2.44 -12.59 8.40
N ILE A 111 3.28 -11.92 9.18
CA ILE A 111 4.33 -11.01 8.70
C ILE A 111 5.19 -11.68 7.63
N LYS A 112 5.68 -12.90 7.89
CA LYS A 112 6.49 -13.65 6.92
C LYS A 112 5.73 -13.86 5.62
N SER A 113 4.53 -14.42 5.70
CA SER A 113 3.71 -14.73 4.53
C SER A 113 3.32 -13.48 3.74
N SER A 114 3.00 -12.38 4.42
CA SER A 114 2.69 -11.10 3.80
C SER A 114 3.89 -10.53 3.07
N ARG A 115 5.11 -10.62 3.64
CA ARG A 115 6.33 -10.18 2.94
C ARG A 115 6.56 -10.97 1.65
N GLU A 116 6.37 -12.29 1.66
CA GLU A 116 6.48 -13.11 0.46
C GLU A 116 5.46 -12.73 -0.62
N ARG A 117 4.20 -12.48 -0.20
CA ARG A 117 3.13 -12.06 -1.11
C ARG A 117 3.37 -10.66 -1.66
N LEU A 118 3.82 -9.72 -0.84
CA LEU A 118 4.18 -8.37 -1.24
C LEU A 118 5.27 -8.40 -2.31
N ILE A 119 6.31 -9.24 -2.16
CA ILE A 119 7.36 -9.40 -3.17
C ILE A 119 6.76 -9.88 -4.51
N LYS A 120 5.86 -10.87 -4.48
CA LYS A 120 5.21 -11.41 -5.69
C LYS A 120 4.29 -10.37 -6.36
N LEU A 121 3.46 -9.69 -5.56
CA LEU A 121 2.55 -8.66 -6.05
C LEU A 121 3.33 -7.46 -6.63
N TYR A 122 4.41 -7.06 -5.98
CA TYR A 122 5.27 -5.98 -6.47
C TYR A 122 5.88 -6.30 -7.83
N LYS A 123 6.38 -7.53 -8.03
CA LYS A 123 6.86 -7.98 -9.34
C LYS A 123 5.75 -7.94 -10.38
N ALA A 124 4.57 -8.47 -10.07
CA ALA A 124 3.43 -8.47 -10.99
C ALA A 124 2.97 -7.05 -11.37
N VAL A 125 2.91 -6.13 -10.40
CA VAL A 125 2.58 -4.72 -10.64
C VAL A 125 3.65 -4.06 -11.51
N THR A 126 4.93 -4.27 -11.23
CA THR A 126 6.02 -3.69 -12.02
C THR A 126 6.04 -4.21 -13.46
N GLU A 127 5.90 -5.52 -13.65
CA GLU A 127 5.91 -6.17 -14.97
C GLU A 127 4.74 -5.74 -15.85
N LYS A 128 3.57 -5.49 -15.26
CA LYS A 128 2.38 -5.04 -15.99
C LYS A 128 2.33 -3.52 -16.13
N GLY A 129 2.63 -2.79 -15.06
CA GLY A 129 2.61 -1.33 -15.01
C GLY A 129 3.68 -0.69 -15.89
N GLY A 130 4.89 -1.25 -15.94
CA GLY A 130 5.97 -0.76 -16.81
C GLY A 130 5.68 -0.86 -18.31
N LYS A 131 4.65 -1.61 -18.70
CA LYS A 131 4.20 -1.77 -20.10
C LYS A 131 3.04 -0.84 -20.46
N LEU A 132 2.43 -0.17 -19.46
CA LEU A 132 1.32 0.73 -19.70
C LEU A 132 1.83 2.09 -20.18
N GLN A 133 1.24 2.59 -21.27
CA GLN A 133 1.37 4.00 -21.61
C GLN A 133 0.61 4.82 -20.57
N LYS A 134 1.21 5.93 -20.11
CA LYS A 134 0.52 6.86 -19.21
C LYS A 134 -0.84 7.22 -19.81
N PRO A 135 -1.95 7.05 -19.08
CA PRO A 135 -3.22 7.54 -19.55
C PRO A 135 -3.11 9.04 -19.80
N ASN A 136 -3.67 9.53 -20.91
CA ASN A 136 -3.91 10.97 -21.06
C ASN A 136 -4.76 11.41 -19.87
N VAL A 137 -4.37 12.51 -19.23
CA VAL A 137 -5.04 13.09 -18.06
C VAL A 137 -6.55 13.06 -18.31
N SER A 138 -7.23 12.21 -17.54
CA SER A 138 -8.63 11.92 -17.77
C SER A 138 -9.46 13.03 -17.13
N THR A 139 -10.28 13.74 -17.91
CA THR A 139 -11.33 14.61 -17.36
C THR A 139 -12.49 13.81 -16.74
N ASP A 140 -12.34 12.50 -16.58
CA ASP A 140 -13.34 11.62 -16.01
C ASP A 140 -13.31 11.64 -14.48
N ASN A 141 -14.39 12.14 -13.89
CA ASN A 141 -14.60 12.20 -12.44
C ASN A 141 -14.38 10.86 -11.74
N GLN A 142 -14.66 9.74 -12.40
CA GLN A 142 -14.49 8.41 -11.81
C GLN A 142 -13.01 7.98 -11.76
N MET A 143 -12.22 8.31 -12.77
CA MET A 143 -10.77 8.08 -12.74
C MET A 143 -10.07 9.02 -11.75
N ASN A 144 -10.49 10.29 -11.69
CA ASN A 144 -10.01 11.25 -10.70
C ASN A 144 -10.26 10.78 -9.25
N LEU A 145 -11.41 10.16 -9.00
CA LEU A 145 -11.70 9.57 -7.69
C LEU A 145 -10.77 8.40 -7.37
N LEU A 146 -10.52 7.50 -8.33
CA LEU A 146 -9.60 6.38 -8.15
C LEU A 146 -8.19 6.87 -7.85
N GLU A 147 -7.67 7.81 -8.63
CA GLU A 147 -6.36 8.44 -8.40
C GLU A 147 -6.27 9.07 -7.01
N THR A 148 -7.29 9.83 -6.63
CA THR A 148 -7.34 10.48 -5.32
C THR A 148 -7.31 9.49 -4.17
N VAL A 149 -8.13 8.43 -4.22
CA VAL A 149 -8.28 7.49 -3.09
C VAL A 149 -7.05 6.60 -2.98
N PHE A 150 -6.46 6.16 -4.10
CA PHE A 150 -5.20 5.43 -4.07
C PHE A 150 -4.05 6.32 -3.58
N GLY A 151 -3.97 7.58 -4.00
CA GLY A 151 -2.97 8.54 -3.49
C GLY A 151 -3.12 8.80 -1.98
N LYS A 152 -4.36 8.87 -1.47
CA LYS A 152 -4.61 8.96 -0.01
C LYS A 152 -4.21 7.69 0.73
N THR A 153 -4.46 6.53 0.14
CA THR A 153 -4.05 5.23 0.70
C THR A 153 -2.54 5.16 0.85
N LEU A 154 -1.83 5.65 -0.15
CA LEU A 154 -0.39 5.69 -0.16
C LEU A 154 0.18 6.49 1.02
N LYS A 155 -0.28 7.73 1.16
CA LYS A 155 0.11 8.59 2.28
C LYS A 155 -0.23 7.94 3.63
N LYS A 156 -1.37 7.25 3.71
CA LYS A 156 -1.79 6.55 4.93
C LYS A 156 -0.86 5.39 5.27
N ASN A 157 -0.42 4.63 4.28
CA ASN A 157 0.56 3.56 4.49
C ASN A 157 1.89 4.10 5.01
N ASP A 158 2.33 5.27 4.55
CA ASP A 158 3.56 5.93 5.02
C ASP A 158 3.46 6.36 6.48
N GLU A 159 2.31 6.93 6.86
CA GLU A 159 2.00 7.29 8.25
C GLU A 159 2.02 6.05 9.16
N ILE A 160 1.41 4.95 8.72
CA ILE A 160 1.39 3.69 9.48
C ILE A 160 2.80 3.10 9.62
N GLU A 161 3.60 3.07 8.54
CA GLU A 161 4.97 2.55 8.60
C GLU A 161 5.82 3.40 9.56
N ALA A 162 5.70 4.73 9.51
CA ALA A 162 6.45 5.62 10.39
C ALA A 162 6.11 5.36 11.87
N GLU A 163 4.83 5.19 12.19
CA GLU A 163 4.38 4.91 13.56
C GLU A 163 4.85 3.52 14.03
N LEU A 164 4.54 2.48 13.24
CA LEU A 164 4.88 1.09 13.60
C LEU A 164 6.38 0.85 13.67
N ARG A 165 7.18 1.52 12.84
CA ARG A 165 8.64 1.37 12.89
C ARG A 165 9.19 1.86 14.22
N VAL A 166 8.75 3.02 14.71
CA VAL A 166 9.23 3.59 15.97
C VAL A 166 8.89 2.69 17.15
N GLU A 167 7.70 2.09 17.16
CA GLU A 167 7.31 1.13 18.19
C GLU A 167 8.08 -0.20 18.06
N PHE A 168 8.23 -0.71 16.83
CA PHE A 168 8.89 -1.97 16.56
C PHE A 168 10.38 -1.94 16.88
N GLU A 169 11.09 -0.87 16.56
CA GLU A 169 12.53 -0.71 16.85
C GLU A 169 12.82 -0.73 18.36
N LYS A 170 11.83 -0.43 19.20
CA LYS A 170 11.92 -0.50 20.67
C LYS A 170 11.50 -1.86 21.22
N SER A 171 10.99 -2.76 20.38
CA SER A 171 10.45 -4.05 20.80
C SER A 171 11.52 -5.15 20.83
N PRO A 172 11.37 -6.17 21.71
CA PRO A 172 12.27 -7.34 21.73
C PRO A 172 12.22 -8.12 20.40
N PHE A 173 11.14 -7.95 19.62
CA PHE A 173 10.88 -8.65 18.37
C PHE A 173 11.82 -8.28 17.21
N ILE A 174 12.64 -7.23 17.35
CA ILE A 174 13.56 -6.79 16.29
C ILE A 174 14.51 -7.93 15.82
N ASN A 175 14.87 -8.84 16.71
CA ASN A 175 15.75 -9.97 16.38
C ASN A 175 15.05 -11.03 15.51
N HIS A 176 13.73 -11.19 15.64
CA HIS A 176 12.95 -12.17 14.86
C HIS A 176 12.79 -11.76 13.39
N MET A 177 13.02 -10.48 13.07
CA MET A 177 12.92 -9.97 11.70
C MET A 177 14.15 -10.22 10.83
N LYS A 178 15.28 -10.66 11.43
CA LYS A 178 16.54 -10.91 10.71
C LYS A 178 16.42 -12.03 9.66
N ASN A 179 15.52 -13.00 9.89
CA ASN A 179 15.32 -14.16 9.00
C ASN A 179 14.11 -14.00 8.06
N MET A 180 13.51 -12.81 8.00
CA MET A 180 12.31 -12.57 7.21
C MET A 180 12.67 -12.14 5.77
N PRO A 181 11.89 -12.55 4.76
CA PRO A 181 12.15 -12.19 3.36
C PRO A 181 12.27 -10.67 3.17
N ASN A 182 13.43 -10.19 2.71
CA ASN A 182 13.63 -8.76 2.48
C ASN A 182 12.61 -8.24 1.47
N LEU A 183 11.86 -7.23 1.89
CA LEU A 183 11.08 -6.47 0.93
C LEU A 183 12.07 -5.80 -0.03
N PRO A 184 11.70 -5.61 -1.31
CA PRO A 184 12.58 -4.95 -2.26
C PRO A 184 13.02 -3.60 -1.68
N ASN A 185 14.31 -3.29 -1.81
CA ASN A 185 14.93 -2.08 -1.28
C ASN A 185 15.22 -1.03 -2.36
N GLU A 186 15.06 -1.40 -3.64
CA GLU A 186 15.29 -0.52 -4.79
C GLU A 186 14.06 -0.45 -5.70
N SER A 187 13.73 0.79 -6.11
CA SER A 187 12.80 1.08 -7.21
C SER A 187 13.56 0.83 -8.52
N PRO A 188 13.03 0.08 -9.51
CA PRO A 188 13.58 0.02 -10.85
C PRO A 188 13.24 1.27 -11.68
N PHE A 189 12.56 2.25 -11.07
CA PHE A 189 12.22 3.56 -11.64
C PHE A 189 12.96 4.67 -10.89
#